data_AF-A0A2E5KRR0-F1
#
_entry.id   AF-A0A2E5KRR0-F1
#
_cell.length_a   1.000
_cell.length_b   1.000
_cell.length_c   1.000
_cell.angle_alpha   90.00
_cell.angle_beta   90.00
_cell.angle_gamma   90.00
#
_symmetry.space_group_name_H-M   'P 1'
#
loop_
_entity.id
_entity.type
_entity.pdbx_description
1 polymer ?
#
loop_
_entity_poly.entity_id
_entity_poly.type
_entity_poly.pdbx_seq_one_letter_code
_entity_poly.pdbx_strand_id
1 'polypeptide(L)'
;MVLRRTIRGHGALDLRFAICRRAPTTIGSSPLSSAARPRMRSMNSIWFAALTNAGGTTSTNQNWLPEMANSKTPGIDAIMISQSDNVATCLHEIDAGKLVTVKLGMEDLTVTSADPIPRGHKIAVQDIPDGDAIRKYGEVIGKASASIATGQHVHSHNVVD
;
A
#
# COMPACT_ATOMS: atom_id res chain seq x y z
N MET A 1 -33.49 49.78 -29.90
CA MET A 1 -32.80 50.86 -29.14
C MET A 1 -31.74 50.19 -28.28
N VAL A 2 -30.51 50.66 -28.41
CA VAL A 2 -29.24 49.96 -28.16
C VAL A 2 -28.81 50.07 -26.69
N LEU A 3 -28.35 48.98 -26.07
CA LEU A 3 -27.01 48.95 -25.45
C LEU A 3 -26.53 47.52 -25.15
N ARG A 4 -25.50 47.10 -25.90
CA ARG A 4 -24.61 45.97 -25.58
C ARG A 4 -23.65 46.40 -24.47
N ARG A 5 -23.29 45.49 -23.56
CA ARG A 5 -21.90 45.39 -23.03
C ARG A 5 -21.51 43.94 -22.79
N THR A 6 -20.68 43.47 -23.72
CA THR A 6 -19.71 42.38 -23.60
C THR A 6 -18.67 42.70 -22.54
N ILE A 7 -18.33 41.75 -21.67
CA ILE A 7 -16.97 41.69 -21.08
C ILE A 7 -16.51 40.23 -21.14
N ARG A 8 -15.44 40.04 -21.92
CA ARG A 8 -14.67 38.80 -22.01
C ARG A 8 -13.70 38.77 -20.83
N GLY A 9 -13.59 37.65 -20.15
CA GLY A 9 -12.45 37.33 -19.27
C GLY A 9 -11.61 36.24 -19.90
N HIS A 10 -10.66 36.63 -20.76
CA HIS A 10 -9.53 35.77 -21.14
C HIS A 10 -8.49 35.87 -20.01
N GLY A 11 -8.21 34.74 -19.36
CA GLY A 11 -7.03 34.56 -18.51
C GLY A 11 -6.23 33.40 -19.08
N ALA A 12 -5.33 33.71 -20.00
CA ALA A 12 -4.38 32.78 -20.60
C ALA A 12 -3.19 32.56 -19.65
N LEU A 13 -2.72 31.30 -19.62
CA LEU A 13 -1.32 30.88 -19.57
C LEU A 13 -0.43 31.46 -18.45
N ASP A 14 0.08 30.60 -17.56
CA ASP A 14 1.54 30.44 -17.57
C ASP A 14 1.99 29.06 -17.06
N LEU A 15 2.76 28.40 -17.94
CA LEU A 15 3.50 27.16 -17.74
C LEU A 15 4.82 27.51 -17.06
N ARG A 16 5.12 26.94 -15.89
CA ARG A 16 6.52 26.76 -15.47
C ARG A 16 6.76 25.37 -14.91
N PHE A 17 7.04 24.47 -15.85
CA PHE A 17 7.91 23.32 -15.67
C PHE A 17 9.27 23.79 -15.09
N ALA A 18 9.57 23.46 -13.84
CA ALA A 18 10.91 23.60 -13.29
C ALA A 18 11.72 22.32 -13.55
N ILE A 19 12.23 22.18 -14.79
CA ILE A 19 13.26 21.19 -15.13
C ILE A 19 14.61 21.81 -14.76
N CYS A 20 15.19 21.38 -13.63
CA CYS A 20 16.56 21.72 -13.28
C CYS A 20 17.50 20.71 -13.96
N ARG A 21 18.27 21.15 -14.98
CA ARG A 21 19.31 20.37 -15.66
C ARG A 21 20.67 21.05 -15.55
N ARG A 22 21.71 20.21 -15.34
CA ARG A 22 23.17 20.32 -15.60
C ARG A 22 24.01 21.15 -14.60
N ALA A 23 25.29 20.83 -14.30
CA ALA A 23 26.20 19.70 -14.55
C ALA A 23 27.51 19.93 -13.70
N PRO A 24 28.73 19.46 -14.06
CA PRO A 24 29.51 18.42 -13.36
C PRO A 24 30.88 18.90 -12.80
N THR A 25 31.77 17.94 -12.49
CA THR A 25 33.21 18.02 -12.10
C THR A 25 33.45 18.16 -10.59
N THR A 26 34.37 17.44 -9.92
CA THR A 26 35.73 16.98 -10.29
C THR A 26 36.15 15.71 -9.53
N ILE A 27 37.12 15.01 -10.13
CA ILE A 27 37.87 13.84 -9.64
C ILE A 27 38.96 14.32 -8.66
N GLY A 28 39.16 13.62 -7.53
CA GLY A 28 40.36 13.72 -6.68
C GLY A 28 40.66 12.32 -6.10
N SER A 29 41.60 11.57 -6.67
CA SER A 29 43.04 11.55 -6.39
C SER A 29 43.40 11.02 -4.99
N SER A 30 43.71 9.72 -4.95
CA SER A 30 44.37 9.00 -3.86
C SER A 30 45.77 9.54 -3.57
N PRO A 31 46.31 9.28 -2.37
CA PRO A 31 47.72 8.97 -2.24
C PRO A 31 47.97 7.62 -1.54
N LEU A 32 48.84 6.83 -2.15
CA LEU A 32 49.63 5.75 -1.57
C LEU A 32 50.78 6.33 -0.74
N SER A 33 51.06 5.80 0.45
CA SER A 33 52.41 5.60 1.03
C SER A 33 52.25 4.95 2.42
N SER A 34 52.51 3.64 2.57
CA SER A 34 53.80 3.02 2.91
C SER A 34 54.23 3.19 4.38
N ALA A 35 54.14 2.09 5.15
CA ALA A 35 55.00 1.82 6.30
C ALA A 35 54.91 0.33 6.70
N ALA A 36 55.91 -0.42 6.21
CA ALA A 36 56.60 -1.57 6.80
C ALA A 36 55.91 -2.53 7.81
N ARG A 37 55.86 -3.80 7.38
CA ARG A 37 55.93 -5.08 8.14
C ARG A 37 57.25 -5.15 9.00
N PRO A 38 57.46 -6.09 9.97
CA PRO A 38 57.11 -7.52 9.82
C PRO A 38 56.89 -8.43 11.07
N ARG A 39 56.51 -9.67 10.70
CA ARG A 39 56.77 -11.00 11.32
C ARG A 39 56.06 -11.31 12.66
N MET A 40 55.49 -12.50 12.92
CA MET A 40 55.89 -13.84 12.51
C MET A 40 54.79 -14.88 12.87
N ARG A 41 54.51 -15.84 11.95
CA ARG A 41 54.20 -17.31 12.09
C ARG A 41 53.21 -17.79 13.19
N SER A 42 52.38 -18.82 13.06
CA SER A 42 52.35 -19.99 12.16
C SER A 42 51.27 -21.02 12.60
N MET A 43 50.69 -21.74 11.63
CA MET A 43 50.06 -23.08 11.67
C MET A 43 48.68 -23.22 12.33
N ASN A 44 47.62 -23.52 11.55
CA ASN A 44 47.17 -24.87 11.11
C ASN A 44 46.84 -25.81 12.28
N SER A 45 45.57 -26.15 12.48
CA SER A 45 45.02 -27.48 12.11
C SER A 45 43.57 -27.69 12.56
N ILE A 46 42.89 -28.42 11.70
CA ILE A 46 41.56 -29.04 11.76
C ILE A 46 41.35 -29.77 13.09
N TRP A 47 40.15 -29.62 13.68
CA TRP A 47 39.64 -30.58 14.67
C TRP A 47 38.28 -31.13 14.21
N PHE A 48 38.33 -32.40 13.81
CA PHE A 48 37.19 -33.31 13.70
C PHE A 48 37.35 -34.29 14.87
N ALA A 49 36.36 -34.38 15.77
CA ALA A 49 36.21 -35.53 16.66
C ALA A 49 34.81 -35.55 17.27
N ALA A 50 34.06 -36.58 16.93
CA ALA A 50 32.93 -37.09 17.69
C ALA A 50 33.44 -38.03 18.78
N LEU A 51 32.80 -38.05 19.97
CA LEU A 51 32.21 -39.24 20.61
C LEU A 51 31.78 -38.96 22.07
N THR A 52 30.53 -39.35 22.40
CA THR A 52 30.01 -40.03 23.63
C THR A 52 30.43 -39.53 25.03
N ASN A 53 29.60 -39.45 26.08
CA ASN A 53 28.22 -39.87 26.38
C ASN A 53 27.81 -39.22 27.73
N ALA A 54 26.53 -39.37 28.08
CA ALA A 54 25.95 -39.32 29.44
C ALA A 54 25.36 -37.99 29.96
N GLY A 55 24.03 -37.95 29.96
CA GLY A 55 23.26 -37.68 31.17
C GLY A 55 23.18 -36.24 31.64
N GLY A 56 22.38 -35.42 30.96
CA GLY A 56 21.92 -34.13 31.48
C GLY A 56 20.67 -33.71 30.72
N THR A 57 19.54 -33.69 31.40
CA THR A 57 18.24 -33.26 30.87
C THR A 57 18.30 -31.78 30.50
N THR A 58 18.68 -31.46 29.27
CA THR A 58 18.42 -30.16 28.68
C THR A 58 17.29 -30.37 27.69
N SER A 59 16.08 -29.89 28.03
CA SER A 59 15.01 -29.80 27.05
C SER A 59 15.49 -28.86 25.95
N THR A 60 16.07 -29.43 24.89
CA THR A 60 16.37 -28.70 23.66
C THR A 60 15.02 -28.31 23.10
N ASN A 61 14.58 -27.11 23.45
CA ASN A 61 13.39 -26.49 22.90
C ASN A 61 13.60 -26.40 21.38
N GLN A 62 12.98 -27.32 20.63
CA GLN A 62 12.94 -27.28 19.16
C GLN A 62 11.98 -26.19 18.68
N ASN A 63 12.11 -24.97 19.18
CA ASN A 63 11.51 -23.79 18.56
C ASN A 63 12.60 -23.09 17.73
N TRP A 64 12.86 -23.63 16.54
CA TRP A 64 13.69 -22.98 15.52
C TRP A 64 12.87 -22.26 14.43
N LEU A 65 11.70 -21.75 14.79
CA LEU A 65 10.97 -20.77 14.00
C LEU A 65 10.67 -19.56 14.90
N PRO A 66 11.54 -18.52 14.92
CA PRO A 66 11.20 -17.29 15.59
C PRO A 66 10.07 -16.63 14.78
N GLU A 67 8.84 -16.65 15.29
CA GLU A 67 7.82 -15.60 15.10
C GLU A 67 7.69 -14.90 13.73
N MET A 68 7.99 -15.59 12.63
CA MET A 68 7.77 -15.10 11.26
C MET A 68 6.61 -15.86 10.60
N ALA A 69 6.09 -16.90 11.28
CA ALA A 69 4.94 -17.68 10.84
C ALA A 69 3.61 -16.91 10.87
N ASN A 70 3.62 -15.64 11.30
CA ASN A 70 2.43 -14.78 11.32
C ASN A 70 2.60 -13.49 10.52
N SER A 71 3.59 -13.40 9.61
CA SER A 71 3.55 -12.38 8.56
C SER A 71 2.46 -12.79 7.58
N LYS A 72 1.21 -12.45 7.90
CA LYS A 72 0.06 -12.61 7.02
C LYS A 72 0.47 -12.00 5.67
N THR A 73 0.70 -12.83 4.65
CA THR A 73 0.85 -12.36 3.27
C THR A 73 -0.25 -11.33 3.04
N PRO A 74 0.04 -10.12 2.49
CA PRO A 74 -1.00 -9.12 2.29
C PRO A 74 -2.08 -9.75 1.42
N GLY A 75 -3.14 -10.17 2.10
CA GLY A 75 -4.27 -10.86 1.50
C GLY A 75 -5.20 -9.80 0.95
N ILE A 76 -5.98 -10.18 -0.06
CA ILE A 76 -7.02 -9.32 -0.59
C ILE A 76 -8.03 -9.06 0.53
N ASP A 77 -8.29 -7.78 0.82
CA ASP A 77 -9.26 -7.37 1.85
C ASP A 77 -10.66 -7.17 1.25
N ALA A 78 -10.73 -6.68 0.01
CA ALA A 78 -11.99 -6.47 -0.71
C ALA A 78 -11.87 -6.76 -2.21
N ILE A 79 -12.99 -7.04 -2.86
CA ILE A 79 -13.06 -7.33 -4.30
C ILE A 79 -13.95 -6.30 -4.99
N MET A 80 -13.43 -5.72 -6.08
CA MET A 80 -14.15 -4.90 -7.05
C MET A 80 -14.18 -5.66 -8.39
N ILE A 81 -15.34 -5.71 -9.04
CA ILE A 81 -15.55 -6.61 -10.18
C ILE A 81 -15.36 -5.89 -11.50
N SER A 82 -15.93 -4.69 -11.63
CA SER A 82 -15.82 -3.88 -12.84
C SER A 82 -15.02 -2.60 -12.56
N GLN A 83 -14.31 -2.09 -13.57
CA GLN A 83 -13.68 -0.77 -13.51
C GLN A 83 -14.69 0.37 -13.37
N SER A 84 -15.95 0.14 -13.76
CA SER A 84 -17.04 1.10 -13.59
C SER A 84 -17.72 1.05 -12.22
N ASP A 85 -17.30 0.14 -11.33
CA ASP A 85 -17.81 0.09 -9.96
C ASP A 85 -17.22 1.26 -9.14
N ASN A 86 -18.00 1.80 -8.21
CA ASN A 86 -17.50 2.77 -7.23
C ASN A 86 -17.48 2.22 -5.80
N VAL A 87 -17.81 0.93 -5.65
CA VAL A 87 -17.78 0.20 -4.40
C VAL A 87 -17.13 -1.17 -4.55
N ALA A 88 -16.46 -1.64 -3.50
CA ALA A 88 -15.88 -2.98 -3.41
C ALA A 88 -16.53 -3.77 -2.26
N THR A 89 -16.52 -5.10 -2.33
CA THR A 89 -17.08 -5.97 -1.28
C THR A 89 -15.98 -6.49 -0.36
N CYS A 90 -16.10 -6.26 0.94
CA CYS A 90 -15.15 -6.70 1.96
C CYS A 90 -15.22 -8.22 2.17
N LEU A 91 -14.08 -8.90 2.16
CA LEU A 91 -13.98 -10.36 2.32
C LEU A 91 -13.93 -10.81 3.79
N HIS A 92 -13.59 -9.88 4.68
CA HIS A 92 -13.56 -10.05 6.12
C HIS A 92 -13.92 -8.71 6.79
N GLU A 93 -13.99 -8.70 8.12
CA GLU A 93 -14.21 -7.47 8.88
C GLU A 93 -13.00 -6.54 8.77
N ILE A 94 -13.28 -5.25 8.62
CA ILE A 94 -12.27 -4.21 8.44
C ILE A 94 -12.45 -3.18 9.55
N ASP A 95 -11.39 -2.93 10.32
CA ASP A 95 -11.38 -1.87 11.33
C ASP A 95 -11.24 -0.49 10.69
N ALA A 96 -11.78 0.53 11.35
CA ALA A 96 -11.58 1.92 10.95
C ALA A 96 -10.08 2.28 10.93
N GLY A 97 -9.67 3.07 9.93
CA GLY A 97 -8.28 3.47 9.73
C GLY A 97 -7.37 2.39 9.13
N LYS A 98 -7.88 1.16 8.92
CA LYS A 98 -7.09 0.10 8.28
C LYS A 98 -6.87 0.39 6.80
N LEU A 99 -5.67 0.08 6.31
CA LEU A 99 -5.36 0.06 4.89
C LEU A 99 -5.96 -1.20 4.25
N VAL A 100 -6.85 -1.02 3.29
CA VAL A 100 -7.64 -2.05 2.60
C VAL A 100 -7.07 -2.26 1.20
N THR A 101 -6.64 -3.49 0.92
CA THR A 101 -6.23 -3.91 -0.42
C THR A 101 -7.45 -4.41 -1.20
N VAL A 102 -7.84 -3.66 -2.23
CA VAL A 102 -8.97 -3.96 -3.11
C VAL A 102 -8.46 -4.60 -4.40
N LYS A 103 -8.89 -5.83 -4.70
CA LYS A 103 -8.54 -6.51 -5.96
C LYS A 103 -9.49 -6.07 -7.08
N LEU A 104 -8.95 -5.66 -8.22
CA LEU A 104 -9.67 -5.37 -9.46
C LEU A 104 -9.02 -6.12 -10.64
N GLY A 105 -9.55 -7.31 -10.95
CA GLY A 105 -8.95 -8.18 -11.97
C GLY A 105 -7.51 -8.57 -11.63
N MET A 106 -6.54 -8.11 -12.42
CA MET A 106 -5.10 -8.34 -12.16
C MET A 106 -4.47 -7.22 -11.32
N GLU A 107 -5.14 -6.09 -11.16
CA GLU A 107 -4.63 -4.90 -10.48
C GLU A 107 -5.10 -4.83 -9.03
N ASP A 108 -4.35 -4.12 -8.20
CA ASP A 108 -4.68 -3.87 -6.80
C ASP A 108 -4.81 -2.36 -6.57
N LEU A 109 -5.84 -1.97 -5.83
CA LEU A 109 -6.10 -0.60 -5.37
C LEU A 109 -5.99 -0.58 -3.85
N THR A 110 -5.61 0.56 -3.29
CA THR A 110 -5.48 0.72 -1.85
C THR A 110 -6.38 1.84 -1.36
N VAL A 111 -7.23 1.53 -0.38
CA VAL A 111 -8.18 2.47 0.23
C VAL A 111 -8.01 2.42 1.74
N THR A 112 -8.06 3.56 2.42
CA THR A 112 -8.10 3.57 3.90
C THR A 112 -9.54 3.53 4.36
N SER A 113 -9.91 2.58 5.23
CA SER A 113 -11.27 2.52 5.78
C SER A 113 -11.53 3.73 6.67
N ALA A 114 -12.65 4.42 6.47
CA ALA A 114 -13.08 5.51 7.35
C ALA A 114 -13.81 4.99 8.60
N ASP A 115 -14.57 3.90 8.42
CA ASP A 115 -15.44 3.30 9.44
C ASP A 115 -15.09 1.81 9.63
N PRO A 116 -15.56 1.16 10.71
CA PRO A 116 -15.56 -0.30 10.76
C PRO A 116 -16.56 -0.87 9.74
N ILE A 117 -16.12 -1.83 8.94
CA ILE A 117 -16.93 -2.44 7.87
C ILE A 117 -17.05 -3.95 8.10
N PRO A 118 -18.27 -4.48 8.29
CA PRO A 118 -18.47 -5.92 8.45
C PRO A 118 -18.08 -6.72 7.21
N ARG A 119 -17.80 -8.01 7.40
CA ARG A 119 -17.58 -8.95 6.29
C ARG A 119 -18.80 -8.97 5.34
N GLY A 120 -18.54 -8.94 4.04
CA GLY A 120 -19.56 -9.00 2.99
C GLY A 120 -20.23 -7.66 2.70
N HIS A 121 -19.97 -6.63 3.51
CA HIS A 121 -20.46 -5.28 3.26
C HIS A 121 -19.57 -4.55 2.24
N LYS A 122 -19.98 -3.34 1.85
CA LYS A 122 -19.33 -2.60 0.78
C LYS A 122 -18.52 -1.43 1.34
N ILE A 123 -17.35 -1.18 0.75
CA ILE A 123 -16.52 0.00 0.98
C ILE A 123 -16.53 0.87 -0.28
N ALA A 124 -16.66 2.18 -0.12
CA ALA A 124 -16.52 3.12 -1.23
C ALA A 124 -15.06 3.22 -1.68
N VAL A 125 -14.77 3.08 -2.98
CA VAL A 125 -13.40 3.19 -3.52
C VAL A 125 -13.07 4.59 -4.05
N GLN A 126 -14.07 5.46 -4.09
CA GLN A 126 -13.99 6.87 -4.46
C GLN A 126 -15.11 7.65 -3.75
N ASP A 127 -15.07 8.97 -3.81
CA ASP A 127 -16.16 9.80 -3.30
C ASP A 127 -17.41 9.64 -4.17
N ILE A 128 -18.57 9.51 -3.52
CA ILE A 128 -19.89 9.37 -4.13
C ILE A 128 -20.78 10.49 -3.56
N PRO A 129 -21.05 11.56 -4.33
CA PRO A 129 -21.95 12.63 -3.93
C PRO A 129 -23.36 12.14 -3.56
N ASP A 130 -24.10 12.98 -2.84
CA ASP A 130 -25.51 12.72 -2.57
C ASP A 130 -26.33 12.60 -3.86
N GLY A 131 -27.21 11.61 -3.95
CA GLY A 131 -28.02 11.31 -5.13
C GLY A 131 -27.29 10.61 -6.28
N ASP A 132 -25.97 10.48 -6.23
CA ASP A 132 -25.20 9.82 -7.29
C ASP A 132 -25.39 8.31 -7.29
N ALA A 133 -25.21 7.72 -8.48
CA ALA A 133 -25.40 6.28 -8.69
C ALA A 133 -24.32 5.46 -7.99
N ILE A 134 -24.74 4.46 -7.22
CA ILE A 134 -23.86 3.45 -6.64
C ILE A 134 -23.80 2.27 -7.61
N ARG A 135 -22.60 1.90 -8.03
CA ARG A 135 -22.35 0.93 -9.10
C ARG A 135 -21.61 -0.29 -8.59
N LYS A 136 -22.16 -1.46 -8.88
CA LYS A 136 -21.55 -2.76 -8.57
C LYS A 136 -21.82 -3.73 -9.70
N TYR A 137 -20.83 -4.54 -10.06
CA TYR A 137 -20.92 -5.48 -11.19
C TYR A 137 -21.14 -4.78 -12.54
N GLY A 138 -20.74 -3.52 -12.65
CA GLY A 138 -20.93 -2.68 -13.82
C GLY A 138 -22.30 -2.00 -13.92
N GLU A 139 -23.24 -2.34 -13.04
CA GLU A 139 -24.62 -1.85 -13.05
C GLU A 139 -24.91 -0.91 -11.89
N VAL A 140 -25.91 -0.05 -12.05
CA VAL A 140 -26.41 0.80 -10.96
C VAL A 140 -27.27 -0.05 -10.04
N ILE A 141 -26.92 -0.08 -8.75
CA ILE A 141 -27.63 -0.86 -7.71
C ILE A 141 -28.45 0.02 -6.75
N GLY A 142 -28.47 1.33 -6.99
CA GLY A 142 -29.15 2.32 -6.17
C GLY A 142 -28.45 3.67 -6.26
N LYS A 143 -28.88 4.61 -5.43
CA LYS A 143 -28.31 5.96 -5.30
C LYS A 143 -27.89 6.21 -3.87
N ALA A 144 -26.87 7.04 -3.70
CA ALA A 144 -26.47 7.51 -2.39
C ALA A 144 -27.56 8.41 -1.80
N SER A 145 -27.96 8.17 -0.55
CA SER A 145 -28.95 9.01 0.16
C SER A 145 -28.33 10.15 0.96
N ALA A 146 -27.01 10.19 0.97
CA ALA A 146 -26.15 11.25 1.50
C ALA A 146 -24.79 11.12 0.80
N SER A 147 -23.94 12.14 0.89
CA SER A 147 -22.57 12.03 0.37
C SER A 147 -21.77 10.95 1.12
N ILE A 148 -21.09 10.08 0.38
CA ILE A 148 -20.27 8.98 0.88
C ILE A 148 -18.83 9.26 0.45
N ALA A 149 -17.93 9.45 1.42
CA ALA A 149 -16.52 9.62 1.15
C ALA A 149 -15.83 8.28 0.85
N THR A 150 -14.71 8.36 0.14
CA THR A 150 -13.82 7.22 -0.10
C THR A 150 -13.48 6.52 1.22
N GLY A 151 -13.59 5.19 1.24
CA GLY A 151 -13.32 4.37 2.42
C GLY A 151 -14.48 4.21 3.39
N GLN A 152 -15.62 4.89 3.18
CA GLN A 152 -16.80 4.73 4.03
C GLN A 152 -17.58 3.45 3.74
N HIS A 153 -18.33 3.02 4.75
CA HIS A 153 -19.22 1.86 4.67
C HIS A 153 -20.46 2.16 3.82
N VAL A 154 -20.71 1.38 2.78
CA VAL A 154 -21.87 1.51 1.88
C VAL A 154 -22.91 0.39 2.11
N HIS A 155 -24.06 0.75 2.66
CA HIS A 155 -25.13 -0.19 3.01
C HIS A 155 -26.52 0.48 3.02
N SER A 156 -27.57 -0.25 3.37
CA SER A 156 -28.97 0.24 3.33
C SER A 156 -29.23 1.55 4.06
N HIS A 157 -28.39 1.98 5.00
CA HIS A 157 -28.53 3.25 5.69
C HIS A 157 -28.14 4.47 4.84
N ASN A 158 -27.30 4.29 3.81
CA ASN A 158 -26.84 5.36 2.91
C ASN A 158 -27.09 5.06 1.42
N VAL A 159 -27.91 4.04 1.13
CA VAL A 159 -28.32 3.65 -0.23
C VAL A 159 -29.84 3.59 -0.31
N VAL A 160 -30.40 4.23 -1.33
CA VAL A 160 -31.83 4.23 -1.66
C VAL A 160 -32.06 3.86 -3.11
N ASP A 161 -33.26 3.36 -3.43
CA ASP A 161 -33.72 3.06 -4.79
C ASP A 161 -35.17 3.55 -4.95
#